data_AF-A0A5R8W9F9-F1
#
_entry.id   AF-A0A5R8W9F9-F1
#
_cell.length_a   1.000
_cell.length_b   1.000
_cell.length_c   1.000
_cell.angle_alpha   90.00
_cell.angle_beta   90.00
_cell.angle_gamma   90.00
#
_symmetry.space_group_name_H-M   'P 1'
#
loop_
_entity.id
_entity.type
_entity.pdbx_description
1 polymer ?
#
loop_
_entity_poly.entity_id
_entity_poly.type
_entity_poly.pdbx_seq_one_letter_code
_entity_poly.pdbx_strand_id
1 'polypeptide(L)'
;MSVTTDVPSKAGSAPAVPLWSSRAPSRPAATRLLMISLASIIALGSLALLGEVSGHLLLIPPMAASMALVSSAPLSPLSQPRSVIGGHSIAAVVGVCAGLVSHSVWAAVIAGGLTIGITLWMRMPHSPAAATAVIGTLATTEQVAFVVCSVIAACVLVAFEILRSRLSRGSYPVYWI
;
A
#
# COMPACT_ATOMS: atom_id res chain seq x y z
N MET A 1 13.45 40.69 58.12
CA MET A 1 14.07 39.34 58.14
C MET A 1 13.03 38.34 58.65
N SER A 2 12.41 37.55 57.77
CA SER A 2 11.93 36.21 58.11
C SER A 2 11.99 35.37 56.84
N VAL A 3 13.02 34.52 56.81
CA VAL A 3 13.23 33.52 55.76
C VAL A 3 12.22 32.40 56.00
N THR A 4 11.28 32.20 55.09
CA THR A 4 10.48 30.97 55.02
C THR A 4 11.10 30.09 53.94
N THR A 5 11.68 28.99 54.39
CA THR A 5 12.21 27.92 53.56
C THR A 5 11.05 27.13 52.94
N ASP A 6 10.80 27.33 51.65
CA ASP A 6 9.91 26.45 50.89
C ASP A 6 10.60 25.10 50.65
N VAL A 7 9.95 24.05 51.14
CA VAL A 7 10.32 22.65 50.98
C VAL A 7 10.08 22.24 49.52
N PRO A 8 11.03 21.53 48.86
CA PRO A 8 10.80 21.08 47.48
C PRO A 8 9.68 20.02 47.42
N SER A 9 8.71 20.31 46.56
CA SER A 9 7.64 19.41 46.10
C SER A 9 8.22 18.07 45.64
N LYS A 10 7.75 16.97 46.24
CA LYS A 10 8.02 15.60 45.80
C LYS A 10 7.56 15.45 44.35
N ALA A 11 8.51 15.32 43.43
CA ALA A 11 8.26 14.84 42.08
C ALA A 11 7.63 13.44 42.17
N GLY A 12 6.32 13.35 41.90
CA GLY A 12 5.60 12.08 41.82
C GLY A 12 6.20 11.23 40.71
N SER A 13 6.72 10.06 41.06
CA SER A 13 7.15 9.03 40.11
C SER A 13 5.98 8.65 39.21
N ALA A 14 6.12 8.83 37.89
CA ALA A 14 5.13 8.37 36.93
C ALA A 14 4.86 6.86 37.13
N PRO A 15 3.60 6.40 37.15
CA PRO A 15 3.29 5.01 37.40
C PRO A 15 3.90 4.13 36.29
N ALA A 16 4.60 3.07 36.71
CA ALA A 16 5.19 2.10 35.80
C ALA A 16 4.09 1.41 34.98
N VAL A 17 4.07 1.67 33.68
CA VAL A 17 3.13 1.01 32.76
C VAL A 17 3.55 -0.47 32.66
N PRO A 18 2.67 -1.43 33.00
CA PRO A 18 3.04 -2.85 33.01
C PRO A 18 3.47 -3.30 31.61
N LEU A 19 4.53 -4.10 31.53
CA LEU A 19 5.14 -4.59 30.28
C LEU A 19 4.16 -5.38 29.38
N TRP A 20 3.01 -5.80 29.92
CA TRP A 20 1.95 -6.52 29.21
C TRP A 20 0.75 -5.66 28.79
N SER A 21 0.74 -4.35 29.06
CA SER A 21 -0.30 -3.49 28.48
C SER A 21 0.06 -3.17 27.03
N SER A 22 -0.68 -3.75 26.09
CA SER A 22 -0.54 -3.41 24.68
C SER A 22 -1.11 -2.01 24.42
N ARG A 23 -0.30 -1.15 23.79
CA ARG A 23 -0.76 0.15 23.25
C ARG A 23 -1.34 0.00 21.84
N ALA A 24 -1.57 -1.23 21.37
CA ALA A 24 -2.14 -1.46 20.05
C ALA A 24 -3.58 -0.91 19.98
N PRO A 25 -4.00 -0.39 18.80
CA PRO A 25 -5.38 0.00 18.59
C PRO A 25 -6.35 -1.15 18.88
N SER A 26 -7.54 -0.81 19.38
CA SER A 26 -8.63 -1.77 19.56
C SER A 26 -8.97 -2.46 18.24
N ARG A 27 -9.27 -3.76 18.30
CA ARG A 27 -9.67 -4.54 17.11
C ARG A 27 -10.93 -3.91 16.48
N PRO A 28 -11.00 -3.82 15.14
CA PRO A 28 -12.24 -3.47 14.46
C PRO A 28 -13.35 -4.48 14.79
N ALA A 29 -14.60 -4.04 14.70
CA ALA A 29 -15.76 -4.93 14.83
C ALA A 29 -15.68 -6.10 13.82
N ALA A 30 -16.12 -7.29 14.24
CA ALA A 30 -16.05 -8.51 13.43
C ALA A 30 -16.73 -8.35 12.05
N THR A 31 -17.87 -7.65 12.00
CA THR A 31 -18.57 -7.32 10.76
C THR A 31 -17.68 -6.53 9.80
N ARG A 32 -16.90 -5.58 10.31
CA ARG A 32 -15.98 -4.78 9.48
C ARG A 32 -14.85 -5.64 8.92
N LEU A 33 -14.30 -6.56 9.74
CA LEU A 33 -13.28 -7.50 9.31
C LEU A 33 -13.81 -8.42 8.21
N LEU A 34 -15.01 -8.99 8.39
CA LEU A 34 -15.64 -9.86 7.40
C LEU A 34 -15.87 -9.12 6.07
N MET A 35 -16.40 -7.90 6.12
CA MET A 35 -16.63 -7.06 4.94
C MET A 35 -15.35 -6.73 4.19
N ILE A 36 -14.28 -6.37 4.90
CA ILE A 36 -12.95 -6.09 4.31
C ILE A 36 -12.38 -7.34 3.65
N SER A 37 -12.43 -8.48 4.35
CA SER A 37 -11.90 -9.75 3.84
C SER A 37 -12.65 -10.22 2.61
N LEU A 38 -13.99 -10.21 2.63
CA LEU A 38 -14.80 -10.63 1.49
C LEU A 38 -14.58 -9.73 0.27
N ALA A 39 -14.56 -8.40 0.47
CA ALA A 39 -14.27 -7.47 -0.62
C ALA A 39 -12.87 -7.68 -1.21
N SER A 40 -11.87 -7.94 -0.37
CA SER A 40 -10.51 -8.24 -0.82
C SER A 40 -10.43 -9.55 -1.62
N ILE A 41 -11.11 -10.60 -1.16
CA ILE A 41 -11.18 -11.89 -1.87
C ILE A 41 -11.82 -11.70 -3.25
N ILE A 42 -12.92 -10.94 -3.34
CA ILE A 42 -13.60 -10.68 -4.62
C ILE A 42 -12.70 -9.87 -5.55
N ALA A 43 -12.03 -8.83 -5.06
CA ALA A 43 -11.14 -7.99 -5.86
C ALA A 43 -9.92 -8.78 -6.40
N LEU A 44 -9.24 -9.53 -5.53
CA LEU A 44 -8.09 -10.36 -5.91
C LEU A 44 -8.51 -11.55 -6.79
N GLY A 45 -9.66 -12.16 -6.51
CA GLY A 45 -10.24 -13.20 -7.35
C GLY A 45 -10.60 -12.68 -8.74
N SER A 46 -11.04 -11.42 -8.85
CA SER A 46 -11.28 -10.78 -10.15
C SER A 46 -9.98 -10.57 -10.93
N LEU A 47 -8.89 -10.18 -10.27
CA LEU A 47 -7.57 -10.12 -10.92
C LEU A 47 -7.09 -11.49 -11.39
N ALA A 48 -7.28 -12.53 -10.58
CA ALA A 48 -6.93 -13.90 -10.94
C ALA A 48 -7.72 -14.35 -12.18
N LEU A 49 -9.04 -14.18 -12.18
CA LEU A 49 -9.92 -14.55 -13.29
C LEU A 49 -9.58 -13.78 -14.57
N LEU A 50 -9.39 -12.45 -14.48
CA LEU A 50 -8.98 -11.65 -15.63
C LEU A 50 -7.62 -12.10 -16.18
N GLY A 51 -6.70 -12.50 -15.30
CA GLY A 51 -5.41 -13.06 -15.70
C GLY A 51 -5.55 -14.39 -16.45
N GLU A 52 -6.36 -15.31 -15.93
CA GLU A 52 -6.64 -16.59 -16.59
C GLU A 52 -7.29 -16.41 -17.96
N VAL A 53 -8.27 -15.51 -18.09
CA VAL A 53 -8.99 -15.25 -19.35
C VAL A 53 -8.12 -14.55 -20.38
N SER A 54 -7.25 -13.63 -19.96
CA SER A 54 -6.38 -12.87 -20.85
C SER A 54 -5.06 -13.56 -21.18
N GLY A 55 -4.66 -14.57 -20.41
CA GLY A 55 -3.34 -15.18 -20.49
C GLY A 55 -2.21 -14.32 -19.90
N HIS A 56 -2.54 -13.25 -19.17
CA HIS A 56 -1.56 -12.34 -18.56
C HIS A 56 -1.57 -12.42 -17.02
N LEU A 57 -0.43 -12.10 -16.40
CA LEU A 57 -0.31 -12.12 -14.94
C LEU A 57 -0.76 -10.78 -14.34
N LEU A 58 -2.02 -10.71 -13.87
CA LEU A 58 -2.56 -9.52 -13.19
C LEU A 58 -2.44 -9.60 -11.66
N LEU A 59 -2.58 -10.79 -11.08
CA LEU A 59 -2.42 -10.99 -9.65
C LEU A 59 -0.96 -11.29 -9.32
N ILE A 60 -0.24 -10.25 -8.90
CA ILE A 60 1.12 -10.35 -8.36
C ILE A 60 1.14 -9.99 -6.86
N PRO A 61 2.13 -10.46 -6.08
CA PRO A 61 2.23 -10.15 -4.64
C PRO A 61 2.02 -8.67 -4.27
N PRO A 62 2.58 -7.67 -4.99
CA PRO A 62 2.31 -6.28 -4.65
C PRO A 62 0.85 -5.87 -4.85
N MET A 63 0.09 -6.46 -5.77
CA MET A 63 -1.35 -6.17 -5.91
C MET A 63 -2.15 -6.66 -4.70
N ALA A 64 -1.80 -7.83 -4.15
CA ALA A 64 -2.39 -8.31 -2.90
C ALA A 64 -2.04 -7.39 -1.72
N ALA A 65 -0.80 -6.92 -1.63
CA ALA A 65 -0.38 -5.95 -0.61
C ALA A 65 -1.10 -4.60 -0.75
N SER A 66 -1.32 -4.12 -1.98
CA SER A 66 -2.09 -2.91 -2.27
C SER A 66 -3.53 -3.06 -1.82
N MET A 67 -4.19 -4.18 -2.15
CA MET A 67 -5.56 -4.42 -1.69
C MET A 67 -5.63 -4.44 -0.16
N ALA A 68 -4.68 -5.11 0.51
CA ALA A 68 -4.63 -5.15 1.97
C ALA A 68 -4.48 -3.74 2.58
N LEU A 69 -3.57 -2.92 2.04
CA LEU A 69 -3.32 -1.55 2.49
C LEU A 69 -4.55 -0.65 2.27
N VAL A 70 -5.12 -0.70 1.07
CA VAL A 70 -6.28 0.11 0.68
C VAL A 70 -7.50 -0.23 1.53
N SER A 71 -7.77 -1.52 1.76
CA SER A 71 -8.93 -1.95 2.57
C SER A 71 -8.80 -1.65 4.06
N SER A 72 -7.58 -1.81 4.60
CA SER A 72 -7.32 -1.69 6.04
C SER A 72 -7.04 -0.25 6.49
N ALA A 73 -6.48 0.56 5.60
CA ALA A 73 -6.16 1.96 5.85
C ALA A 73 -6.63 2.87 4.69
N PRO A 74 -7.94 2.93 4.39
CA PRO A 74 -8.46 3.67 3.23
C PRO A 74 -8.26 5.18 3.32
N LEU A 75 -8.11 5.74 4.52
CA LEU A 75 -7.86 7.17 4.73
C LEU A 75 -6.38 7.55 4.59
N SER A 76 -5.48 6.57 4.43
CA SER A 76 -4.06 6.83 4.29
C SER A 76 -3.76 7.52 2.94
N PRO A 77 -2.82 8.48 2.89
CA PRO A 77 -2.28 9.01 1.64
C PRO A 77 -1.73 7.90 0.71
N LEU A 78 -1.24 6.81 1.30
CA LEU A 78 -0.72 5.65 0.56
C LEU A 78 -1.81 4.88 -0.20
N SER A 79 -3.05 4.97 0.26
CA SER A 79 -4.17 4.18 -0.26
C SER A 79 -4.98 4.92 -1.30
N GLN A 80 -4.74 6.22 -1.51
CA GLN A 80 -5.56 7.02 -2.42
C GLN A 80 -5.41 6.55 -3.89
N PRO A 81 -6.45 6.71 -4.73
CA PRO A 81 -6.44 6.24 -6.11
C PRO A 81 -5.21 6.67 -6.90
N ARG A 82 -4.83 7.95 -6.76
CA ARG A 82 -3.63 8.52 -7.39
C ARG A 82 -2.36 7.79 -6.98
N SER A 83 -2.21 7.52 -5.69
CA SER A 83 -1.05 6.82 -5.14
C SER A 83 -1.00 5.37 -5.62
N VAL A 84 -2.12 4.65 -5.59
CA VAL A 84 -2.18 3.24 -6.02
C VAL A 84 -1.89 3.12 -7.51
N ILE A 85 -2.65 3.82 -8.35
CA ILE A 85 -2.53 3.73 -9.81
C ILE A 85 -1.18 4.31 -10.25
N GLY A 86 -0.89 5.56 -9.85
CA GLY A 86 0.34 6.23 -10.23
C GLY A 86 1.59 5.52 -9.71
N GLY A 87 1.54 5.02 -8.47
CA GLY A 87 2.62 4.24 -7.88
C GLY A 87 2.95 2.99 -8.71
N HIS A 88 1.96 2.17 -9.03
CA HIS A 88 2.16 0.98 -9.86
C HIS A 88 2.57 1.31 -11.30
N SER A 89 2.00 2.37 -11.90
CA SER A 89 2.42 2.84 -13.23
C SER A 89 3.90 3.21 -13.27
N ILE A 90 4.36 4.03 -12.31
CA ILE A 90 5.76 4.44 -12.20
C ILE A 90 6.64 3.22 -11.98
N ALA A 91 6.26 2.38 -11.02
CA ALA A 91 7.03 1.20 -10.68
C ALA A 91 7.21 0.24 -11.86
N ALA A 92 6.14 -0.01 -12.62
CA ALA A 92 6.22 -0.91 -13.76
C ALA A 92 7.14 -0.36 -14.85
N VAL A 93 7.06 0.94 -15.15
CA VAL A 93 7.96 1.60 -16.11
C VAL A 93 9.41 1.57 -15.61
N VAL A 94 9.67 1.98 -14.37
CA VAL A 94 11.01 1.98 -13.77
C VAL A 94 11.61 0.58 -13.76
N GLY A 95 10.82 -0.42 -13.36
CA GLY A 95 11.23 -1.82 -13.34
C GLY A 95 11.61 -2.33 -14.74
N VAL A 96 10.74 -2.14 -15.73
CA VAL A 96 11.02 -2.53 -17.11
C VAL A 96 12.26 -1.81 -17.64
N CYS A 97 12.39 -0.51 -17.44
CA CYS A 97 13.57 0.24 -17.87
C CYS A 97 14.86 -0.28 -17.24
N ALA A 98 14.84 -0.66 -15.96
CA ALA A 98 15.98 -1.28 -15.31
C ALA A 98 16.28 -2.68 -15.88
N GLY A 99 15.24 -3.48 -16.16
CA GLY A 99 15.35 -4.81 -16.77
C GLY A 99 15.99 -4.78 -18.16
N LEU A 100 15.68 -3.75 -18.96
CA LEU A 100 16.30 -3.51 -20.27
C LEU A 100 17.82 -3.30 -20.17
N VAL A 101 18.33 -2.81 -19.02
CA VAL A 101 19.77 -2.70 -18.76
C VAL A 101 20.31 -4.03 -18.22
N SER A 102 19.63 -4.63 -17.24
CA SER A 102 20.01 -5.90 -16.64
C SER A 102 18.85 -6.53 -15.88
N HIS A 103 18.64 -7.84 -16.05
CA HIS A 103 17.66 -8.61 -15.28
C HIS A 103 18.24 -9.14 -13.94
N SER A 104 19.32 -8.52 -13.44
CA SER A 104 19.97 -8.95 -12.19
C SER A 104 19.23 -8.48 -10.94
N VAL A 105 19.45 -9.16 -9.82
CA VAL A 105 18.93 -8.74 -8.51
C VAL A 105 19.41 -7.34 -8.14
N TRP A 106 20.64 -6.97 -8.53
CA TRP A 106 21.17 -5.62 -8.30
C TRP A 106 20.41 -4.53 -9.06
N ALA A 107 20.04 -4.79 -10.32
CA ALA A 107 19.16 -3.88 -11.06
C ALA A 107 17.80 -3.74 -10.37
N ALA A 108 17.25 -4.83 -9.85
CA ALA A 108 15.96 -4.82 -9.14
C ALA A 108 16.03 -4.02 -7.82
N VAL A 109 17.16 -4.08 -7.10
CA VAL A 109 17.42 -3.23 -5.92
C VAL A 109 17.38 -1.75 -6.30
N ILE A 110 18.07 -1.38 -7.38
CA ILE A 110 18.09 0.01 -7.87
C ILE A 110 16.68 0.45 -8.30
N ALA A 111 15.96 -0.39 -9.05
CA ALA A 111 14.61 -0.10 -9.51
C ALA A 111 13.62 0.10 -8.35
N GLY A 112 13.67 -0.76 -7.34
CA GLY A 112 12.84 -0.64 -6.14
C GLY A 112 13.13 0.66 -5.37
N GLY A 113 14.41 0.97 -5.14
CA GLY A 113 14.83 2.20 -4.47
C GLY A 113 14.45 3.48 -5.23
N LEU A 114 14.70 3.50 -6.54
CA LEU A 114 14.31 4.61 -7.43
C LEU A 114 12.80 4.82 -7.42
N THR A 115 12.02 3.75 -7.47
CA THR A 115 10.56 3.82 -7.43
C THR A 115 10.07 4.48 -6.15
N ILE A 116 10.65 4.15 -4.99
CA ILE A 116 10.31 4.80 -3.72
C ILE A 116 10.61 6.30 -3.79
N GLY A 117 11.81 6.70 -4.24
CA GLY A 117 12.18 8.10 -4.36
C GLY A 117 11.29 8.89 -5.32
N ILE A 118 11.01 8.33 -6.50
CA ILE A 118 10.20 8.95 -7.54
C ILE A 118 8.74 9.10 -7.10
N THR A 119 8.16 8.07 -6.49
CA THR A 119 6.76 8.11 -6.02
C THR A 119 6.58 9.11 -4.87
N LEU A 120 7.56 9.23 -3.97
CA LEU A 120 7.58 10.27 -2.95
C LEU A 120 7.69 11.67 -3.57
N TRP A 121 8.62 11.85 -4.53
CA TRP A 121 8.81 13.12 -5.23
C TRP A 121 7.54 13.58 -5.98
N MET A 122 6.84 12.64 -6.64
CA MET A 122 5.58 12.93 -7.34
C MET A 122 4.34 13.02 -6.44
N ARG A 123 4.50 12.92 -5.11
CA ARG A 123 3.39 12.91 -4.13
C ARG A 123 2.38 11.80 -4.40
N MET A 124 2.88 10.63 -4.81
CA MET A 124 2.10 9.41 -5.06
C MET A 124 2.67 8.24 -4.25
N PRO A 125 2.91 8.39 -2.94
CA PRO A 125 3.58 7.36 -2.17
C PRO A 125 2.71 6.10 -2.17
N HIS A 126 3.26 4.96 -2.57
CA HIS A 126 2.56 3.68 -2.50
C HIS A 126 3.58 2.56 -2.32
N SER A 127 3.87 2.21 -1.07
CA SER A 127 4.96 1.28 -0.75
C SER A 127 4.87 -0.08 -1.45
N PRO A 128 3.68 -0.68 -1.72
CA PRO A 128 3.62 -1.92 -2.51
C PRO A 128 4.21 -1.80 -3.91
N ALA A 129 4.19 -0.60 -4.50
CA ALA A 129 4.70 -0.36 -5.85
C ALA A 129 6.21 -0.64 -5.97
N ALA A 130 7.00 -0.50 -4.90
CA ALA A 130 8.43 -0.82 -4.94
C ALA A 130 8.68 -2.28 -5.35
N ALA A 131 7.84 -3.22 -4.88
CA ALA A 131 7.91 -4.62 -5.27
C ALA A 131 7.41 -4.87 -6.71
N THR A 132 6.51 -4.02 -7.25
CA THR A 132 6.17 -4.05 -8.68
C THR A 132 7.37 -3.72 -9.55
N ALA A 133 8.21 -2.76 -9.16
CA ALA A 133 9.42 -2.42 -9.91
C ALA A 133 10.45 -3.56 -9.89
N VAL A 134 10.61 -4.22 -8.74
CA VAL A 134 11.45 -5.42 -8.61
C VAL A 134 10.97 -6.50 -9.58
N ILE A 135 9.66 -6.82 -9.60
CA ILE A 135 9.11 -7.82 -10.51
C ILE A 135 9.29 -7.40 -11.98
N GLY A 136 9.03 -6.13 -12.31
CA GLY A 136 9.19 -5.61 -13.67
C GLY A 136 10.64 -5.67 -14.17
N THR A 137 11.62 -5.56 -13.28
CA THR A 137 13.05 -5.70 -13.63
C THR A 137 13.42 -7.14 -13.99
N LEU A 138 12.76 -8.10 -13.36
CA LEU A 138 13.01 -9.53 -13.58
C LEU A 138 12.16 -10.11 -14.73
N ALA A 139 11.22 -9.35 -15.28
CA ALA A 139 10.37 -9.76 -16.39
C ALA A 139 11.18 -9.76 -17.70
N THR A 140 11.46 -10.95 -18.23
CA THR A 140 12.27 -11.13 -19.45
C THR A 140 11.46 -11.09 -20.75
N THR A 141 10.14 -11.23 -20.67
CA THR A 141 9.21 -11.23 -21.81
C THR A 141 8.03 -10.33 -21.50
N GLU A 142 7.30 -9.93 -22.55
CA GLU A 142 6.01 -9.23 -22.42
C GLU A 142 6.10 -7.93 -21.60
N GLN A 143 7.20 -7.16 -21.70
CA GLN A 143 7.43 -5.99 -20.83
C GLN A 143 6.33 -4.93 -20.98
N VAL A 144 5.85 -4.70 -22.20
CA VAL A 144 4.74 -3.77 -22.46
C VAL A 144 3.45 -4.27 -21.81
N ALA A 145 3.16 -5.56 -21.95
CA ALA A 145 1.99 -6.17 -21.32
C ALA A 145 2.10 -6.11 -19.79
N PHE A 146 3.29 -6.27 -19.20
CA PHE A 146 3.50 -6.11 -17.76
C PHE A 146 3.11 -4.71 -17.26
N VAL A 147 3.53 -3.65 -17.96
CA VAL A 147 3.14 -2.27 -17.63
C VAL A 147 1.63 -2.10 -17.71
N VAL A 148 1.03 -2.51 -18.83
CA VAL A 148 -0.42 -2.38 -19.05
C VAL A 148 -1.22 -3.17 -18.01
N CYS A 149 -0.86 -4.43 -17.76
CA CYS A 149 -1.51 -5.29 -16.78
C CYS A 149 -1.37 -4.76 -15.36
N SER A 150 -0.21 -4.17 -15.01
CA SER A 150 0.00 -3.56 -13.69
C SER A 150 -0.94 -2.38 -13.46
N VAL A 151 -1.12 -1.52 -14.47
CA VAL A 151 -2.05 -0.37 -14.39
C VAL A 151 -3.50 -0.85 -14.34
N ILE A 152 -3.88 -1.82 -15.18
CA ILE A 152 -5.23 -2.40 -15.17
C ILE A 152 -5.53 -3.01 -13.79
N ALA A 153 -4.61 -3.79 -13.24
CA ALA A 153 -4.77 -4.41 -11.94
C ALA A 153 -4.97 -3.35 -10.84
N ALA A 154 -4.14 -2.30 -10.81
CA ALA A 154 -4.29 -1.19 -9.87
C ALA A 154 -5.66 -0.49 -10.00
N CYS A 155 -6.12 -0.23 -11.23
CA CYS A 155 -7.44 0.35 -11.50
C CYS A 155 -8.58 -0.54 -10.98
N VAL A 156 -8.49 -1.86 -11.18
CA VAL A 156 -9.49 -2.82 -10.68
C VAL A 156 -9.55 -2.78 -9.15
N LEU A 157 -8.41 -2.81 -8.45
CA LEU A 157 -8.39 -2.72 -6.98
C LEU A 157 -9.02 -1.42 -6.47
N VAL A 158 -8.68 -0.30 -7.09
CA VAL A 158 -9.26 1.01 -6.76
C VAL A 158 -10.77 1.02 -7.00
N ALA A 159 -11.24 0.44 -8.12
CA ALA A 159 -12.66 0.37 -8.43
C ALA A 159 -13.44 -0.45 -7.38
N PHE A 160 -12.91 -1.60 -6.96
CA PHE A 160 -13.51 -2.41 -5.90
C PHE A 160 -13.55 -1.67 -4.56
N GLU A 161 -12.49 -0.95 -4.22
CA GLU A 161 -12.47 -0.16 -2.99
C GLU A 161 -13.47 1.01 -3.02
N ILE A 162 -13.58 1.71 -4.15
CA ILE A 162 -14.60 2.75 -4.33
C ILE A 162 -15.98 2.15 -4.15
N LEU A 163 -16.27 1.01 -4.79
CA LEU A 163 -17.57 0.34 -4.67
C LEU A 163 -17.87 -0.05 -3.22
N ARG A 164 -16.91 -0.67 -2.53
CA ARG A 164 -17.03 -1.05 -1.11
C ARG A 164 -17.27 0.16 -0.21
N SER A 165 -16.55 1.25 -0.46
CA SER A 165 -16.70 2.52 0.26
C SER A 165 -18.10 3.08 0.06
N ARG A 166 -18.62 3.10 -1.18
CA ARG A 166 -20.00 3.56 -1.46
C ARG A 166 -21.05 2.73 -0.74
N LEU A 167 -20.93 1.39 -0.77
CA LEU A 167 -21.85 0.48 -0.07
C LEU A 167 -21.82 0.65 1.45
N SER A 168 -20.65 0.99 2.01
CA SER A 168 -20.46 1.16 3.45
C SER A 168 -20.60 2.62 3.90
N ARG A 169 -21.02 3.55 3.01
CA ARG A 169 -21.05 5.01 3.24
C ARG A 169 -19.72 5.57 3.78
N GLY A 170 -18.61 5.02 3.30
CA GLY A 170 -17.25 5.41 3.66
C GLY A 170 -16.77 6.69 2.95
N SER A 171 -15.63 7.20 3.43
CA SER A 171 -15.01 8.44 2.94
C SER A 171 -13.88 8.21 1.93
N TYR A 172 -13.81 7.02 1.32
CA TYR A 172 -12.83 6.74 0.26
C TYR A 172 -13.43 7.00 -1.13
N PRO A 173 -12.72 7.69 -2.04
CA PRO A 173 -11.41 8.31 -1.81
C PRO A 173 -11.52 9.65 -1.06
N VAL A 174 -10.46 10.00 -0.33
CA VAL A 174 -10.33 11.30 0.36
C VAL A 174 -9.94 12.38 -0.65
N TYR A 175 -9.06 12.05 -1.60
CA TYR A 175 -8.68 12.93 -2.71
C TYR A 175 -8.28 12.12 -3.94
N TRP A 176 -8.28 12.79 -5.09
CA TRP A 176 -7.93 12.21 -6.39
C TRP A 176 -6.66 12.80 -7.01
N ILE A 177 -6.27 14.02 -6.65
CA ILE A 177 -5.12 14.77 -7.21
C ILE A 177 -4.14 15.11 -6.09
#